data_AF-A0A950IBG4-F1
#
_entry.id   AF-A0A950IBG4-F1
#
_cell.length_a   1.000
_cell.length_b   1.000
_cell.length_c   1.000
_cell.angle_alpha   90.00
_cell.angle_beta   90.00
_cell.angle_gamma   90.00
#
_symmetry.space_group_name_H-M   'P 1'
#
loop_
_entity.id
_entity.type
_entity.pdbx_description
1 polymer ?
#
loop_
_entity_poly.entity_id
_entity_poly.type
_entity_poly.pdbx_seq_one_letter_code
_entity_poly.pdbx_strand_id
1 'polypeptide(L)'
;MAADLRSAVGGTRIATVEVWRVKAAPVSGVEPGRPDPTSRRRRTFSPLGDDKMLMRPIDGTGDGPSYATPLTRTAAREDLAARGSIVGITVRELGWLGETLPPLVVADLSEWRLPAGAAADSRTVYVDPEMGRLMPPDDRAIYSVDYYLVTHEGIGAGPPSKPWPGAFARTILVAPPNALSGQGRLRRLEGQLLTRVLMEPSYFARYRDALDPLNFETFGGEWAYLHDVYAREGGLPSVRVFLDRWPSFPLTPNAVPVGWLIDELAVLRRASRDADAAETGSFERVSSLSAALAAAEAASGAVRIVLGTSQTQSAVDGWRFRPGKWLDALSIESAPGTRPTLAGSLFLEPTAKPIPIRLLGLNIRGRIVSGHDAELEIEASTLRPVKDERGTWSLEGVVQAEPPSRTRSIVVRRSYLGGARLTDAVELIVEDSVVTDPIMSLTAGSAGPFLTTSRSTFLGTVEAYQLVASDALFDQPINVQVQQRGYLRYCAFRSSDALPQRYKCQLTDRQLLVSTEYGRPGFGRMRSDAPRVITTGSSDGSEIGAYGPYRDGGRRANLDIVLQEYVPEGVTPRVVYRS
;
A
#
# COMPACT_ATOMS: atom_id res chain seq x y z
N MET A 1 8.90 -16.10 13.95
CA MET A 1 9.00 -17.55 13.70
C MET A 1 8.89 -18.24 15.04
N ALA A 2 8.00 -19.22 15.20
CA ALA A 2 7.95 -20.03 16.43
C ALA A 2 8.07 -21.50 16.04
N ALA A 3 8.77 -22.27 16.88
CA ALA A 3 8.97 -23.70 16.68
C ALA A 3 8.34 -24.45 17.86
N ASP A 4 7.40 -25.36 17.57
CA ASP A 4 6.83 -26.29 18.54
C ASP A 4 7.32 -27.71 18.20
N LEU A 5 7.93 -28.37 19.18
CA LEU A 5 8.47 -29.72 19.06
C LEU A 5 7.42 -30.70 19.61
N ARG A 6 6.82 -31.52 18.74
CA ARG A 6 5.91 -32.59 19.17
C ARG A 6 6.44 -33.94 18.72
N SER A 7 6.56 -34.88 19.65
CA SER A 7 6.91 -36.28 19.34
C SER A 7 5.71 -36.98 18.70
N ALA A 8 5.86 -37.48 17.47
CA ALA A 8 4.87 -38.38 16.89
C ALA A 8 5.09 -39.81 17.42
N VAL A 9 3.99 -40.54 17.63
CA VAL A 9 3.99 -41.96 17.96
C VAL A 9 4.61 -42.71 16.77
N GLY A 10 5.80 -43.30 16.95
CA GLY A 10 6.51 -44.05 15.89
C GLY A 10 8.01 -43.76 15.72
N GLY A 11 8.65 -42.95 16.58
CA GLY A 11 10.11 -42.77 16.58
C GLY A 11 10.66 -41.61 15.75
N THR A 12 9.86 -41.01 14.86
CA THR A 12 10.25 -39.80 14.12
C THR A 12 9.86 -38.54 14.89
N ARG A 13 10.84 -37.70 15.26
CA ARG A 13 10.57 -36.39 15.89
C ARG A 13 10.22 -35.38 14.79
N ILE A 14 9.14 -34.62 14.95
CA ILE A 14 8.76 -33.59 13.98
C ILE A 14 8.91 -32.21 14.64
N ALA A 15 9.70 -31.34 14.03
CA ALA A 15 9.78 -29.93 14.41
C ALA A 15 8.87 -29.12 13.47
N THR A 16 7.79 -28.53 14.00
CA THR A 16 6.92 -27.69 13.18
C THR A 16 7.44 -26.25 13.19
N VAL A 17 7.75 -25.71 12.02
CA VAL A 17 8.11 -24.29 11.83
C VAL A 17 6.92 -23.59 11.23
N GLU A 18 6.31 -22.72 12.01
CA GLU A 18 5.20 -21.92 11.51
C GLU A 18 5.74 -20.63 10.86
N VAL A 19 5.24 -20.31 9.67
CA VAL A 19 5.66 -19.17 8.86
C VAL A 19 4.44 -18.33 8.53
N TRP A 20 4.50 -17.06 8.93
CA TRP A 20 3.45 -16.10 8.63
C TRP A 20 3.85 -15.25 7.46
N ARG A 21 2.86 -14.98 6.63
CA ARG A 21 3.00 -14.15 5.46
C ARG A 21 2.47 -12.73 5.73
N VAL A 22 1.59 -12.55 6.72
CA VAL A 22 0.90 -11.29 7.03
C VAL A 22 1.26 -10.73 8.40
N LYS A 23 1.20 -9.40 8.55
CA LYS A 23 1.43 -8.69 9.82
C LYS A 23 0.17 -7.87 10.16
N ALA A 24 -0.23 -7.91 11.43
CA ALA A 24 -1.26 -7.03 11.96
C ALA A 24 -0.61 -5.66 12.17
N ALA A 25 -1.17 -4.63 11.56
CA ALA A 25 -0.71 -3.26 11.73
C ALA A 25 -1.79 -2.42 12.42
N PRO A 26 -1.39 -1.50 13.31
CA PRO A 26 -2.31 -0.60 13.96
C PRO A 26 -2.86 0.41 12.95
N VAL A 27 -4.13 0.73 13.13
CA VAL A 27 -4.83 1.83 12.52
C VAL A 27 -5.43 2.64 13.64
N SER A 28 -5.07 3.92 13.72
CA SER A 28 -5.44 4.75 14.86
C SER A 28 -6.05 6.07 14.43
N GLY A 29 -6.97 6.58 15.25
CA GLY A 29 -7.56 7.90 15.08
C GLY A 29 -8.44 8.02 13.83
N VAL A 30 -8.96 6.90 13.31
CA VAL A 30 -9.71 6.89 12.05
C VAL A 30 -11.19 7.10 12.31
N GLU A 31 -11.86 7.86 11.45
CA GLU A 31 -13.31 8.00 11.48
C GLU A 31 -13.98 6.74 10.90
N PRO A 32 -14.93 6.10 11.61
CA PRO A 32 -15.67 4.96 11.08
C PRO A 32 -16.38 5.27 9.77
N GLY A 33 -16.19 4.40 8.78
CA GLY A 33 -16.81 4.54 7.47
C GLY A 33 -18.32 4.32 7.52
N ARG A 34 -19.02 4.85 6.52
CA ARG A 34 -20.44 4.58 6.29
C ARG A 34 -20.58 3.66 5.08
N PRO A 35 -21.08 2.42 5.24
CA PRO A 35 -21.27 1.51 4.12
C PRO A 35 -22.41 1.98 3.20
N ASP A 36 -23.43 2.60 3.78
CA ASP A 36 -24.55 3.22 3.10
C ASP A 36 -24.69 4.66 3.63
N PRO A 37 -24.59 5.70 2.77
CA PRO A 37 -24.69 7.08 3.20
C PRO A 37 -26.07 7.46 3.76
N THR A 38 -27.12 6.72 3.38
CA THR A 38 -28.49 6.92 3.89
C THR A 38 -28.67 6.32 5.28
N SER A 39 -27.91 5.27 5.59
CA SER A 39 -27.98 4.60 6.88
C SER A 39 -27.27 5.39 7.97
N ARG A 40 -28.05 5.87 8.94
CA ARG A 40 -27.53 6.76 9.97
C ARG A 40 -26.78 6.05 11.10
N ARG A 41 -27.04 4.75 11.33
CA ARG A 41 -26.40 3.96 12.40
C ARG A 41 -25.40 2.90 11.93
N ARG A 42 -25.41 2.49 10.67
CA ARG A 42 -24.46 1.48 10.17
C ARG A 42 -23.10 2.13 9.98
N ARG A 43 -22.07 1.54 10.58
CA ARG A 43 -20.68 2.01 10.51
C ARG A 43 -19.72 0.84 10.36
N THR A 44 -18.61 1.06 9.65
CA THR A 44 -17.51 0.10 9.51
C THR A 44 -16.27 0.67 10.17
N PHE A 45 -15.40 -0.19 10.70
CA PHE A 45 -14.09 0.23 11.19
C PHE A 45 -13.22 0.81 10.06
N SER A 46 -13.31 0.22 8.87
CA SER A 46 -12.70 0.79 7.67
C SER A 46 -13.35 2.14 7.31
N PRO A 47 -12.59 3.22 7.11
CA PRO A 47 -13.14 4.52 6.72
C PRO A 47 -13.72 4.50 5.30
N LEU A 48 -13.28 3.54 4.48
CA LEU A 48 -13.77 3.31 3.13
C LEU A 48 -15.20 2.74 3.08
N GLY A 49 -15.77 2.31 4.21
CA GLY A 49 -17.14 1.79 4.27
C GLY A 49 -17.27 0.29 3.96
N ASP A 50 -16.16 -0.46 3.94
CA ASP A 50 -16.11 -1.89 3.66
C ASP A 50 -15.92 -2.73 4.92
N ASP A 51 -16.37 -3.99 4.81
CA ASP A 51 -16.13 -5.00 5.82
C ASP A 51 -14.66 -5.42 5.81
N LYS A 52 -14.05 -5.41 6.99
CA LYS A 52 -12.67 -5.88 7.18
C LYS A 52 -12.59 -6.69 8.44
N MET A 53 -12.09 -7.92 8.33
CA MET A 53 -11.84 -8.72 9.51
C MET A 53 -10.76 -8.05 10.36
N LEU A 54 -11.08 -7.77 11.62
CA LEU A 54 -10.17 -7.15 12.56
C LEU A 54 -9.20 -8.18 13.12
N MET A 55 -8.01 -7.73 13.48
CA MET A 55 -6.94 -8.57 13.99
C MET A 55 -6.68 -8.24 15.46
N ARG A 56 -6.13 -9.20 16.20
CA ARG A 56 -5.54 -8.97 17.52
C ARG A 56 -4.22 -8.20 17.37
N PRO A 57 -3.85 -7.37 18.36
CA PRO A 57 -2.53 -6.77 18.42
C PRO A 57 -1.49 -7.85 18.65
N ILE A 58 -0.28 -7.58 18.20
CA ILE A 58 0.87 -8.45 18.46
C ILE A 58 1.48 -8.01 19.79
N ASP A 59 1.21 -8.77 20.87
CA ASP A 59 1.74 -8.48 22.20
C ASP A 59 3.24 -8.79 22.26
N GLY A 60 4.09 -7.75 22.30
CA GLY A 60 5.55 -7.88 22.35
C GLY A 60 6.13 -8.23 23.73
N THR A 61 5.31 -8.60 24.72
CA THR A 61 5.70 -8.79 26.13
C THR A 61 5.45 -10.19 26.69
N GLY A 62 4.90 -11.12 25.90
CA GLY A 62 4.68 -12.51 26.33
C GLY A 62 5.74 -13.46 25.78
N ASP A 63 6.11 -14.47 26.56
CA ASP A 63 6.85 -15.68 26.12
C ASP A 63 6.06 -16.55 25.11
N GLY A 64 4.86 -16.09 24.72
CA GLY A 64 4.03 -16.69 23.69
C GLY A 64 4.23 -16.03 22.33
N PRO A 65 3.87 -16.70 21.24
CA PRO A 65 4.21 -16.18 19.94
C PRO A 65 3.40 -14.94 19.53
N SER A 66 4.11 -13.96 18.99
CA SER A 66 3.61 -12.68 18.47
C SER A 66 2.99 -12.84 17.06
N TYR A 67 1.66 -13.04 16.94
CA TYR A 67 0.99 -13.29 15.65
C TYR A 67 -0.17 -12.35 15.32
N ALA A 68 -0.40 -12.12 14.03
CA ALA A 68 -1.66 -11.57 13.54
C ALA A 68 -2.75 -12.65 13.60
N THR A 69 -3.58 -12.63 14.63
CA THR A 69 -4.71 -13.57 14.77
C THR A 69 -6.02 -12.82 14.51
N PRO A 70 -6.99 -13.40 13.78
CA PRO A 70 -8.32 -12.80 13.68
C PRO A 70 -8.92 -12.55 15.06
N LEU A 71 -9.50 -11.37 15.25
CA LEU A 71 -10.27 -11.05 16.44
C LEU A 71 -11.68 -11.59 16.26
N THR A 72 -11.90 -12.82 16.73
CA THR A 72 -13.22 -13.46 16.67
C THR A 72 -14.20 -12.83 17.65
N ARG A 73 -15.49 -13.02 17.41
CA ARG A 73 -16.54 -12.56 18.35
C ARG A 73 -16.38 -13.23 19.73
N THR A 74 -15.99 -14.49 19.76
CA THR A 74 -15.72 -15.23 21.00
C THR A 74 -14.58 -14.59 21.78
N ALA A 75 -13.42 -14.37 21.14
CA ALA A 75 -12.28 -13.74 21.80
C ALA A 75 -12.59 -12.32 22.29
N ALA A 76 -13.36 -11.55 21.52
CA ALA A 76 -13.79 -10.22 21.92
C ALA A 76 -14.74 -10.23 23.14
N ARG A 77 -15.64 -11.23 23.23
CA ARG A 77 -16.52 -11.41 24.42
C ARG A 77 -15.72 -11.80 25.66
N GLU A 78 -14.73 -12.67 25.49
CA GLU A 78 -13.82 -13.06 26.57
C GLU A 78 -13.00 -11.87 27.09
N ASP A 79 -12.46 -11.05 26.19
CA ASP A 79 -11.76 -9.81 26.56
C ASP A 79 -12.68 -8.86 27.34
N LEU A 80 -13.92 -8.62 26.87
CA LEU A 80 -14.90 -7.78 27.58
C LEU A 80 -15.22 -8.32 28.97
N ALA A 81 -15.45 -9.63 29.11
CA ALA A 81 -15.78 -10.25 30.39
C ALA A 81 -14.60 -10.17 31.38
N ALA A 82 -13.36 -10.30 30.89
CA ALA A 82 -12.17 -10.30 31.73
C ALA A 82 -11.63 -8.90 32.06
N ARG A 83 -11.80 -7.93 31.15
CA ARG A 83 -11.08 -6.64 31.18
C ARG A 83 -11.99 -5.41 31.08
N GLY A 84 -13.26 -5.59 30.72
CA GLY A 84 -14.17 -4.49 30.40
C GLY A 84 -13.85 -3.77 29.08
N SER A 85 -12.91 -4.29 28.28
CA SER A 85 -12.50 -3.73 26.99
C SER A 85 -12.14 -4.85 26.02
N ILE A 86 -12.13 -4.56 24.71
CA ILE A 86 -11.73 -5.52 23.68
C ILE A 86 -10.28 -5.26 23.32
N VAL A 87 -9.41 -6.27 23.44
CA VAL A 87 -7.99 -6.11 23.12
C VAL A 87 -7.83 -5.86 21.62
N GLY A 88 -7.16 -4.75 21.28
CA GLY A 88 -6.94 -4.35 19.89
C GLY A 88 -8.05 -3.52 19.26
N ILE A 89 -9.12 -3.19 19.99
CA ILE A 89 -10.15 -2.26 19.51
C ILE A 89 -10.35 -1.15 20.54
N THR A 90 -10.35 0.09 20.09
CA THR A 90 -10.83 1.23 20.87
C THR A 90 -11.86 2.00 20.07
N VAL A 91 -12.98 2.34 20.67
CA VAL A 91 -13.99 3.26 20.11
C VAL A 91 -14.07 4.46 21.03
N ARG A 92 -13.93 5.66 20.46
CA ARG A 92 -14.04 6.94 21.17
C ARG A 92 -15.19 7.73 20.58
N GLU A 93 -16.03 8.27 21.44
CA GLU A 93 -17.03 9.28 21.10
C GLU A 93 -16.40 10.67 21.32
N LEU A 94 -16.33 11.47 20.25
CA LEU A 94 -15.75 12.81 20.24
C LEU A 94 -16.86 13.84 20.52
N GLY A 95 -16.84 14.41 21.72
CA GLY A 95 -17.77 15.47 22.13
C GLY A 95 -17.09 16.83 22.27
N TRP A 96 -17.89 17.87 22.48
CA TRP A 96 -17.39 19.24 22.69
C TRP A 96 -16.54 19.39 23.96
N LEU A 97 -16.82 18.56 24.99
CA LEU A 97 -16.10 18.52 26.26
C LEU A 97 -14.87 17.59 26.25
N GLY A 98 -14.59 16.91 25.14
CA GLY A 98 -13.49 15.95 25.01
C GLY A 98 -13.92 14.56 24.54
N GLU A 99 -13.01 13.61 24.66
CA GLU A 99 -13.20 12.23 24.21
C GLU A 99 -13.75 11.37 25.34
N THR A 100 -14.70 10.49 25.01
CA THR A 100 -15.27 9.52 25.96
C THR A 100 -15.26 8.12 25.38
N LEU A 101 -15.17 7.11 26.25
CA LEU A 101 -15.18 5.69 25.88
C LEU A 101 -16.58 5.11 26.13
N PRO A 102 -17.42 4.95 25.08
CA PRO A 102 -18.73 4.33 25.24
C PRO A 102 -18.60 2.84 25.62
N PRO A 103 -19.56 2.27 26.35
CA PRO A 103 -19.60 0.84 26.61
C PRO A 103 -19.73 0.06 25.29
N LEU A 104 -19.03 -1.07 25.19
CA LEU A 104 -19.02 -1.93 24.00
C LEU A 104 -19.77 -3.24 24.24
N VAL A 105 -20.52 -3.70 23.24
CA VAL A 105 -21.15 -5.02 23.23
C VAL A 105 -20.83 -5.75 21.94
N VAL A 106 -20.36 -6.99 22.03
CA VAL A 106 -20.09 -7.82 20.85
C VAL A 106 -21.38 -8.48 20.36
N ALA A 107 -21.77 -8.15 19.13
CA ALA A 107 -22.96 -8.68 18.47
C ALA A 107 -22.61 -9.26 17.09
N ASP A 108 -23.49 -10.12 16.58
CA ASP A 108 -23.46 -10.50 15.17
C ASP A 108 -24.17 -9.41 14.36
N LEU A 109 -23.39 -8.65 13.60
CA LEU A 109 -23.88 -7.56 12.75
C LEU A 109 -23.82 -7.93 11.26
N SER A 110 -23.73 -9.23 10.93
CA SER A 110 -23.73 -9.74 9.54
C SER A 110 -24.95 -9.26 8.74
N GLU A 111 -26.10 -9.14 9.40
CA GLU A 111 -27.36 -8.66 8.80
C GLU A 111 -27.68 -7.19 9.14
N TRP A 112 -26.74 -6.45 9.74
CA TRP A 112 -26.97 -5.08 10.25
C TRP A 112 -28.20 -4.95 11.17
N ARG A 113 -28.47 -5.99 11.97
CA ARG A 113 -29.57 -6.04 12.93
C ARG A 113 -29.02 -6.16 14.34
N LEU A 114 -29.61 -5.42 15.26
CA LEU A 114 -29.29 -5.56 16.68
C LEU A 114 -30.00 -6.78 17.27
N PRO A 115 -29.41 -7.46 18.28
CA PRO A 115 -30.06 -8.54 19.01
C PRO A 115 -31.38 -8.10 19.64
N ALA A 116 -32.32 -9.03 19.79
CA ALA A 116 -33.56 -8.79 20.53
C ALA A 116 -33.25 -8.38 21.98
N GLY A 117 -33.88 -7.30 22.46
CA GLY A 117 -33.60 -6.74 23.79
C GLY A 117 -32.43 -5.77 23.86
N ALA A 118 -31.84 -5.38 22.72
CA ALA A 118 -30.88 -4.28 22.65
C ALA A 118 -31.47 -3.02 23.32
N ALA A 119 -30.80 -2.52 24.37
CA ALA A 119 -31.30 -1.40 25.16
C ALA A 119 -31.44 -0.14 24.30
N ALA A 120 -32.69 0.35 24.16
CA ALA A 120 -33.05 1.49 23.32
C ALA A 120 -32.45 2.84 23.80
N ASP A 121 -32.01 2.90 25.07
CA ASP A 121 -31.55 4.12 25.75
C ASP A 121 -30.05 4.09 26.12
N SER A 122 -29.32 3.08 25.64
CA SER A 122 -27.93 2.90 26.09
C SER A 122 -26.95 3.60 25.15
N ARG A 123 -25.99 4.35 25.72
CA ARG A 123 -24.78 4.90 25.08
C ARG A 123 -23.84 3.81 24.52
N THR A 124 -24.34 2.59 24.35
CA THR A 124 -23.61 1.38 23.99
C THR A 124 -23.37 1.31 22.49
N VAL A 125 -22.13 1.04 22.11
CA VAL A 125 -21.76 0.74 20.74
C VAL A 125 -21.70 -0.78 20.56
N TYR A 126 -22.50 -1.30 19.65
CA TYR A 126 -22.44 -2.70 19.25
C TYR A 126 -21.33 -2.88 18.23
N VAL A 127 -20.48 -3.89 18.39
CA VAL A 127 -19.34 -4.16 17.51
C VAL A 127 -19.33 -5.60 17.04
N ASP A 128 -18.91 -5.79 15.80
CA ASP A 128 -18.69 -7.10 15.18
C ASP A 128 -17.27 -7.13 14.58
N PRO A 129 -16.29 -7.69 15.29
CA PRO A 129 -14.90 -7.67 14.84
C PRO A 129 -14.60 -8.61 13.66
N GLU A 130 -15.44 -9.63 13.43
CA GLU A 130 -15.27 -10.56 12.30
C GLU A 130 -15.66 -9.90 10.98
N MET A 131 -16.64 -8.98 11.03
CA MET A 131 -17.08 -8.19 9.88
C MET A 131 -16.43 -6.80 9.84
N GLY A 132 -15.80 -6.35 10.94
CA GLY A 132 -15.32 -4.97 11.06
C GLY A 132 -16.45 -3.95 11.04
N ARG A 133 -17.58 -4.29 11.66
CA ARG A 133 -18.79 -3.44 11.71
C ARG A 133 -19.02 -2.93 13.13
N LEU A 134 -19.65 -1.77 13.23
CA LEU A 134 -20.18 -1.25 14.47
C LEU A 134 -21.51 -0.50 14.27
N MET A 135 -22.32 -0.44 15.32
CA MET A 135 -23.59 0.27 15.34
C MET A 135 -23.65 1.12 16.63
N PRO A 136 -23.30 2.42 16.55
CA PRO A 136 -23.50 3.35 17.64
C PRO A 136 -25.00 3.65 17.87
N PRO A 137 -25.37 4.12 19.07
CA PRO A 137 -26.76 4.41 19.43
C PRO A 137 -27.25 5.75 18.89
N ASP A 138 -26.37 6.76 18.86
CA ASP A 138 -26.60 8.09 18.30
C ASP A 138 -25.88 8.23 16.95
N ASP A 139 -26.60 8.76 15.96
CA ASP A 139 -26.08 9.02 14.62
C ASP A 139 -25.42 10.41 14.47
N ARG A 140 -25.62 11.31 15.44
CA ARG A 140 -25.05 12.67 15.47
C ARG A 140 -23.66 12.72 16.09
N ALA A 141 -23.35 11.80 17.00
CA ALA A 141 -22.06 11.73 17.63
C ALA A 141 -20.96 11.37 16.62
N ILE A 142 -19.81 12.04 16.75
CA ILE A 142 -18.63 11.76 15.95
C ILE A 142 -17.83 10.68 16.69
N TYR A 143 -17.41 9.64 16.00
CA TYR A 143 -16.62 8.57 16.59
C TYR A 143 -15.23 8.51 15.94
N SER A 144 -14.26 8.06 16.73
CA SER A 144 -12.93 7.66 16.26
C SER A 144 -12.64 6.24 16.72
N VAL A 145 -12.00 5.45 15.87
CA VAL A 145 -11.65 4.06 16.17
C VAL A 145 -10.16 3.80 16.02
N ASP A 146 -9.66 2.97 16.92
CA ASP A 146 -8.37 2.29 16.78
C ASP A 146 -8.63 0.80 16.62
N TYR A 147 -7.92 0.18 15.69
CA TYR A 147 -8.05 -1.24 15.41
C TYR A 147 -6.79 -1.78 14.73
N TYR A 148 -6.68 -3.10 14.62
CA TYR A 148 -5.62 -3.74 13.86
C TYR A 148 -6.21 -4.45 12.65
N LEU A 149 -5.51 -4.34 11.51
CA LEU A 149 -5.87 -5.03 10.27
C LEU A 149 -4.63 -5.68 9.66
N VAL A 150 -4.84 -6.63 8.75
CA VAL A 150 -3.74 -7.16 7.93
C VAL A 150 -3.34 -6.10 6.90
N THR A 151 -2.16 -5.51 7.05
CA THR A 151 -1.57 -4.67 6.01
C THR A 151 -0.59 -5.47 5.19
N HIS A 152 -0.57 -5.21 3.89
CA HIS A 152 0.50 -5.62 3.01
C HIS A 152 1.49 -4.45 2.91
N GLU A 153 2.72 -4.63 3.40
CA GLU A 153 3.71 -3.54 3.54
C GLU A 153 4.09 -2.95 2.17
N GLY A 154 3.39 -1.91 1.74
CA GLY A 154 3.69 -1.18 0.51
C GLY A 154 2.68 -1.34 -0.62
N ILE A 155 1.47 -1.86 -0.37
CA ILE A 155 0.34 -1.72 -1.31
C ILE A 155 -0.86 -1.08 -0.61
N GLY A 156 -1.49 -0.10 -1.26
CA GLY A 156 -2.67 0.59 -0.77
C GLY A 156 -2.36 1.74 0.18
N ALA A 157 -3.42 2.41 0.62
CA ALA A 157 -3.36 3.54 1.54
C ALA A 157 -2.70 3.16 2.88
N GLY A 158 -1.65 3.89 3.20
CA GLY A 158 -0.80 3.71 4.35
C GLY A 158 0.39 4.66 4.22
N PRO A 159 1.15 4.88 5.30
CA PRO A 159 2.19 5.90 5.30
C PRO A 159 3.17 5.65 4.15
N PRO A 160 3.40 6.64 3.26
CA PRO A 160 4.54 6.55 2.36
C PRO A 160 5.80 6.45 3.23
N SER A 161 6.67 5.49 2.93
CA SER A 161 7.88 5.23 3.72
C SER A 161 8.87 6.40 3.68
N LYS A 162 8.71 7.34 2.73
CA LYS A 162 9.44 8.61 2.65
C LYS A 162 8.56 9.68 1.98
N PRO A 163 8.65 10.97 2.40
CA PRO A 163 8.13 12.06 1.59
C PRO A 163 8.85 12.10 0.24
N TRP A 164 8.11 12.38 -0.83
CA TRP A 164 8.69 12.57 -2.15
C TRP A 164 9.33 13.96 -2.23
N PRO A 165 10.52 14.10 -2.82
CA PRO A 165 11.09 15.41 -2.98
C PRO A 165 10.75 15.96 -4.38
N GLY A 166 10.15 17.14 -4.40
CA GLY A 166 9.85 17.90 -5.60
C GLY A 166 10.46 19.30 -5.50
N ALA A 167 10.88 19.83 -6.64
CA ALA A 167 11.42 21.18 -6.79
C ALA A 167 10.53 22.24 -6.13
N PHE A 168 11.14 23.17 -5.38
CA PHE A 168 10.56 24.41 -4.80
C PHE A 168 9.02 24.42 -4.68
N ALA A 169 8.45 23.44 -3.96
CA ALA A 169 7.00 23.31 -3.89
C ALA A 169 6.44 24.19 -2.77
N ARG A 170 5.40 24.98 -3.08
CA ARG A 170 4.55 25.56 -2.03
C ARG A 170 3.76 24.41 -1.41
N THR A 171 3.88 24.24 -0.09
CA THR A 171 3.18 23.16 0.61
C THR A 171 1.94 23.70 1.31
N ILE A 172 0.80 23.05 1.12
CA ILE A 172 -0.46 23.35 1.78
C ILE A 172 -0.77 22.22 2.77
N LEU A 173 -0.79 22.52 4.06
CA LEU A 173 -1.13 21.56 5.11
C LEU A 173 -2.62 21.64 5.46
N VAL A 174 -3.32 20.52 5.30
CA VAL A 174 -4.72 20.37 5.72
C VAL A 174 -4.75 19.66 7.07
N ALA A 175 -5.25 20.34 8.10
CA ALA A 175 -5.33 19.79 9.46
C ALA A 175 -6.70 20.07 10.11
N PRO A 176 -7.12 19.28 11.11
CA PRO A 176 -8.38 19.53 11.81
C PRO A 176 -8.37 20.91 12.50
N PRO A 177 -9.54 21.55 12.69
CA PRO A 177 -9.65 22.85 13.37
C PRO A 177 -9.04 22.84 14.78
N ASN A 178 -9.11 21.71 15.49
CA ASN A 178 -8.76 21.61 16.92
C ASN A 178 -7.41 20.93 17.19
N ALA A 179 -6.72 20.42 16.17
CA ALA A 179 -5.52 19.59 16.37
C ALA A 179 -4.28 20.34 16.90
N LEU A 180 -4.36 21.67 17.06
CA LEU A 180 -3.25 22.52 17.53
C LEU A 180 -3.76 23.63 18.46
N SER A 181 -4.61 23.31 19.44
CA SER A 181 -5.00 24.26 20.51
C SER A 181 -3.93 24.45 21.59
N GLY A 182 -2.80 23.73 21.52
CA GLY A 182 -1.62 24.09 22.29
C GLY A 182 -0.95 25.31 21.67
N GLN A 183 -0.79 26.39 22.44
CA GLN A 183 0.11 27.50 22.15
C GLN A 183 1.57 27.00 22.05
N GLY A 184 1.89 26.28 20.98
CA GLY A 184 3.24 26.06 20.52
C GLY A 184 3.39 26.87 19.27
N ARG A 185 4.20 27.94 19.32
CA ARG A 185 4.93 28.39 18.13
C ARG A 185 5.41 27.11 17.43
N LEU A 186 4.96 26.84 16.21
CA LEU A 186 5.73 26.01 15.29
C LEU A 186 7.05 26.75 15.16
N ARG A 187 8.00 26.42 16.03
CA ARG A 187 9.36 26.92 15.96
C ARG A 187 9.80 26.59 14.55
N ARG A 188 10.43 27.58 13.90
CA ARG A 188 11.46 27.34 12.90
C ARG A 188 12.10 25.99 13.21
N LEU A 189 12.05 25.04 12.28
CA LEU A 189 12.90 23.85 12.32
C LEU A 189 14.35 24.34 12.13
N GLU A 190 14.86 25.08 13.10
CA GLU A 190 16.28 25.35 13.26
C GLU A 190 16.85 24.12 13.98
N GLY A 191 17.61 23.35 13.23
CA GLY A 191 18.72 22.53 13.71
C GLY A 191 18.42 21.61 14.89
N GLN A 192 17.98 20.39 14.58
CA GLN A 192 18.55 19.14 15.12
C GLN A 192 17.62 17.98 14.73
N LEU A 193 17.92 17.35 13.60
CA LEU A 193 17.53 15.96 13.39
C LEU A 193 18.82 15.16 13.25
N LEU A 194 19.19 14.53 14.36
CA LEU A 194 20.00 13.32 14.35
C LEU A 194 19.28 12.33 13.42
N THR A 195 19.74 12.26 12.16
CA THR A 195 19.39 11.17 11.26
C THR A 195 20.08 9.93 11.82
N ARG A 196 19.47 9.31 12.82
CA ARG A 196 19.74 7.92 13.16
C ARG A 196 19.15 7.10 12.02
N VAL A 197 19.91 6.98 10.94
CA VAL A 197 19.73 5.86 10.01
C VAL A 197 20.09 4.63 10.85
N LEU A 198 19.11 4.08 11.55
CA LEU A 198 19.15 2.68 11.96
C LEU A 198 19.10 1.89 10.66
N MET A 199 20.25 1.75 9.99
CA MET A 199 20.48 0.57 9.19
C MET A 199 20.47 -0.56 10.20
N GLU A 200 19.42 -1.38 10.13
CA GLU A 200 19.36 -2.61 10.90
C GLU A 200 20.67 -3.37 10.64
N PRO A 201 21.45 -3.78 11.66
CA PRO A 201 22.75 -4.44 11.48
C PRO A 201 22.70 -5.66 10.56
N SER A 202 21.52 -6.28 10.44
CA SER A 202 21.16 -7.35 9.50
C SER A 202 21.37 -6.98 8.03
N TYR A 203 21.27 -5.70 7.65
CA TYR A 203 21.45 -5.24 6.27
C TYR A 203 22.93 -5.18 5.90
N PHE A 204 23.81 -4.76 6.83
CA PHE A 204 25.26 -4.68 6.59
C PHE A 204 25.93 -6.06 6.63
N ALA A 205 25.47 -6.95 7.52
CA ALA A 205 25.98 -8.32 7.59
C ALA A 205 25.72 -9.13 6.31
N ARG A 206 24.66 -8.78 5.56
CA ARG A 206 24.23 -9.50 4.35
C ARG A 206 25.10 -9.26 3.11
N TYR A 207 25.86 -8.18 3.09
CA TYR A 207 26.70 -7.79 1.95
C TYR A 207 28.20 -7.84 2.25
N ARG A 208 28.59 -8.12 3.51
CA ARG A 208 29.99 -8.29 3.91
C ARG A 208 30.69 -9.36 3.08
N ASP A 209 30.02 -10.50 2.88
CA ASP A 209 30.62 -11.66 2.22
C ASP A 209 30.50 -11.58 0.68
N ALA A 210 29.63 -10.71 0.15
CA ALA A 210 29.47 -10.45 -1.29
C ALA A 210 30.54 -9.49 -1.85
N LEU A 211 31.27 -8.79 -0.98
CA LEU A 211 32.33 -7.85 -1.34
C LEU A 211 33.72 -8.53 -1.38
N ASP A 212 33.81 -9.82 -1.04
CA ASP A 212 35.07 -10.49 -0.70
C ASP A 212 35.59 -11.57 -1.70
N PRO A 213 35.30 -11.52 -3.01
CA PRO A 213 36.18 -12.22 -3.95
C PRO A 213 36.58 -11.43 -5.21
N LEU A 214 36.42 -10.11 -5.24
CA LEU A 214 37.08 -9.31 -6.28
C LEU A 214 38.55 -9.15 -5.91
N ASN A 215 39.43 -9.93 -6.54
CA ASN A 215 40.89 -9.84 -6.45
C ASN A 215 41.38 -8.38 -6.46
N PHE A 216 41.77 -7.87 -5.28
CA PHE A 216 42.42 -6.58 -5.10
C PHE A 216 43.91 -6.79 -4.80
N GLU A 217 44.66 -7.30 -5.78
CA GLU A 217 46.08 -6.98 -5.83
C GLU A 217 46.24 -5.67 -6.60
N THR A 218 46.96 -4.72 -6.00
CA THR A 218 47.39 -3.42 -6.57
C THR A 218 46.45 -2.22 -6.38
N PHE A 219 46.24 -1.76 -5.13
CA PHE A 219 46.12 -0.31 -4.85
C PHE A 219 46.51 -0.04 -3.40
N GLY A 220 47.82 0.11 -3.15
CA GLY A 220 48.36 0.58 -1.88
C GLY A 220 48.11 2.07 -1.71
N GLY A 221 47.69 2.48 -0.51
CA GLY A 221 47.79 3.88 -0.07
C GLY A 221 46.72 4.37 0.92
N GLU A 222 45.44 4.08 0.70
CA GLU A 222 44.38 4.90 1.33
C GLU A 222 43.48 4.19 2.35
N TRP A 223 43.61 2.86 2.54
CA TRP A 223 42.85 2.14 3.58
C TRP A 223 43.48 2.19 4.98
N ALA A 224 44.75 2.61 5.08
CA ALA A 224 45.43 2.74 6.38
C ALA A 224 44.83 3.84 7.27
N TYR A 225 44.05 4.77 6.73
CA TYR A 225 43.45 5.87 7.50
C TYR A 225 42.10 5.50 8.14
N LEU A 226 41.36 4.53 7.58
CA LEU A 226 40.05 4.13 8.10
C LEU A 226 40.15 3.13 9.26
N HIS A 227 41.23 2.35 9.33
CA HIS A 227 41.41 1.34 10.36
C HIS A 227 41.91 1.93 11.70
N ASP A 228 42.68 3.02 11.67
CA ASP A 228 43.25 3.63 12.89
C ASP A 228 42.22 4.51 13.65
N VAL A 229 41.19 5.02 12.94
CA VAL A 229 40.08 5.79 13.54
C VAL A 229 39.11 4.88 14.32
N TYR A 230 38.91 3.64 13.87
CA TYR A 230 37.99 2.70 14.52
C TYR A 230 38.54 2.12 15.84
N ALA A 231 39.86 2.11 16.02
CA ALA A 231 40.51 1.50 17.17
C ALA A 231 40.79 2.47 18.34
N ARG A 232 40.79 3.80 18.10
CA ARG A 232 41.16 4.79 19.12
C ARG A 232 39.98 5.52 19.78
N GLU A 233 38.81 5.56 19.16
CA GLU A 233 37.65 6.25 19.72
C GLU A 233 36.42 5.33 19.67
N GLY A 234 36.01 4.81 20.82
CA GLY A 234 34.87 3.89 21.01
C GLY A 234 33.49 4.53 20.79
N GLY A 235 33.29 5.17 19.63
CA GLY A 235 32.03 5.77 19.19
C GLY A 235 32.07 6.02 17.68
N LEU A 236 30.97 5.67 16.99
CA LEU A 236 30.84 5.83 15.54
C LEU A 236 31.03 7.29 15.10
N PRO A 237 32.00 7.63 14.22
CA PRO A 237 32.09 8.94 13.62
C PRO A 237 31.33 8.99 12.28
N SER A 238 30.70 10.13 12.01
CA SER A 238 30.03 10.47 10.75
C SER A 238 31.05 10.60 9.61
N VAL A 239 30.91 9.81 8.55
CA VAL A 239 31.74 9.90 7.33
C VAL A 239 31.14 10.94 6.37
N ARG A 240 31.91 11.97 5.98
CA ARG A 240 31.61 12.84 4.83
C ARG A 240 32.48 12.39 3.65
N VAL A 241 31.85 11.97 2.55
CA VAL A 241 32.56 11.64 1.31
C VAL A 241 32.43 12.83 0.34
N PHE A 242 33.56 13.41 -0.07
CA PHE A 242 33.62 14.39 -1.16
C PHE A 242 33.87 13.63 -2.46
N LEU A 243 32.90 13.60 -3.38
CA LEU A 243 33.04 13.02 -4.72
C LEU A 243 33.02 14.14 -5.75
N ASP A 244 34.17 14.78 -5.98
CA ASP A 244 34.38 15.60 -7.16
C ASP A 244 35.74 15.24 -7.77
N ARG A 245 35.69 14.81 -9.05
CA ARG A 245 36.76 14.30 -9.93
C ARG A 245 36.97 12.78 -9.96
N TRP A 246 36.40 12.14 -10.98
CA TRP A 246 36.94 10.90 -11.55
C TRP A 246 37.09 11.04 -13.08
N PRO A 247 38.28 10.73 -13.65
CA PRO A 247 38.52 10.80 -15.08
C PRO A 247 38.03 9.53 -15.80
N SER A 248 37.61 9.70 -17.05
CA SER A 248 37.06 8.69 -17.95
C SER A 248 38.09 7.63 -18.39
N PHE A 249 37.76 6.35 -18.23
CA PHE A 249 38.49 5.20 -18.80
C PHE A 249 37.59 4.35 -19.72
N PRO A 250 38.14 3.65 -20.73
CA PRO A 250 37.37 2.89 -21.71
C PRO A 250 37.00 1.48 -21.22
N LEU A 251 35.77 1.06 -21.54
CA LEU A 251 35.13 -0.19 -21.10
C LEU A 251 35.56 -1.39 -21.95
N THR A 252 35.79 -2.56 -21.32
CA THR A 252 35.98 -3.87 -21.97
C THR A 252 34.67 -4.68 -22.06
N PRO A 253 34.56 -5.72 -22.92
CA PRO A 253 33.28 -6.23 -23.45
C PRO A 253 32.41 -7.09 -22.50
N ASN A 254 32.80 -7.31 -21.25
CA ASN A 254 32.06 -8.16 -20.30
C ASN A 254 31.38 -7.38 -19.15
N ALA A 255 31.14 -6.09 -19.34
CA ALA A 255 30.44 -5.28 -18.35
C ALA A 255 28.92 -5.58 -18.36
N VAL A 256 28.38 -5.86 -17.17
CA VAL A 256 26.95 -5.77 -16.82
C VAL A 256 26.35 -4.50 -17.46
N PRO A 257 25.12 -4.52 -18.01
CA PRO A 257 24.58 -3.34 -18.67
C PRO A 257 24.52 -2.17 -17.68
N VAL A 258 25.40 -1.19 -17.90
CA VAL A 258 25.60 0.00 -17.07
C VAL A 258 24.29 0.82 -16.92
N GLY A 259 23.27 0.56 -17.74
CA GLY A 259 21.94 1.14 -17.61
C GLY A 259 21.27 0.87 -16.25
N TRP A 260 21.39 -0.35 -15.71
CA TRP A 260 20.71 -0.71 -14.45
C TRP A 260 21.32 -0.02 -13.22
N LEU A 261 22.66 0.11 -13.20
CA LEU A 261 23.37 0.81 -12.13
C LEU A 261 23.28 2.34 -12.27
N ILE A 262 23.21 2.87 -13.50
CA ILE A 262 22.93 4.30 -13.75
C ILE A 262 21.51 4.64 -13.29
N ASP A 263 20.52 3.79 -13.52
CA ASP A 263 19.14 4.03 -13.08
C ASP A 263 19.02 4.01 -11.55
N GLU A 264 19.61 3.02 -10.86
CA GLU A 264 19.63 2.98 -9.40
C GLU A 264 20.46 4.12 -8.76
N LEU A 265 21.64 4.44 -9.32
CA LEU A 265 22.46 5.55 -8.82
C LEU A 265 21.87 6.92 -9.18
N ALA A 266 21.10 7.05 -10.26
CA ALA A 266 20.36 8.28 -10.58
C ALA A 266 19.14 8.46 -9.68
N VAL A 267 18.52 7.36 -9.22
CA VAL A 267 17.47 7.36 -8.20
C VAL A 267 18.04 7.72 -6.84
N LEU A 268 19.21 7.19 -6.46
CA LEU A 268 19.88 7.51 -5.19
C LEU A 268 20.53 8.91 -5.17
N ARG A 269 21.10 9.37 -6.29
CA ARG A 269 21.63 10.75 -6.42
C ARG A 269 20.52 11.80 -6.44
N ARG A 270 19.34 11.47 -6.99
CA ARG A 270 18.13 12.29 -6.85
C ARG A 270 17.66 12.29 -5.41
N ALA A 271 17.36 11.12 -4.84
CA ALA A 271 16.91 11.01 -3.46
C ALA A 271 17.82 11.69 -2.41
N SER A 272 19.15 11.71 -2.61
CA SER A 272 20.09 12.39 -1.70
C SER A 272 20.19 13.91 -1.92
N ARG A 273 20.18 14.42 -3.16
CA ARG A 273 20.17 15.89 -3.41
C ARG A 273 18.82 16.51 -3.09
N ASP A 274 17.76 15.72 -3.26
CA ASP A 274 16.39 16.16 -3.15
C ASP A 274 15.88 16.11 -1.69
N ALA A 275 16.49 15.29 -0.82
CA ALA A 275 16.25 15.29 0.63
C ALA A 275 16.80 16.54 1.34
N ASP A 276 17.96 17.05 0.91
CA ASP A 276 18.57 18.28 1.45
C ASP A 276 17.83 19.56 0.97
N ALA A 277 17.02 19.47 -0.09
CA ALA A 277 16.29 20.60 -0.68
C ALA A 277 14.85 20.78 -0.14
N ALA A 278 14.32 19.80 0.61
CA ALA A 278 12.93 19.78 1.06
C ALA A 278 12.59 20.76 2.21
N GLU A 279 13.59 21.37 2.87
CA GLU A 279 13.37 22.12 4.12
C GLU A 279 13.20 23.65 3.96
N THR A 280 13.23 24.21 2.74
CA THR A 280 13.12 25.68 2.52
C THR A 280 11.84 26.15 1.82
N GLY A 281 10.82 25.30 1.70
CA GLY A 281 9.53 25.64 1.07
C GLY A 281 8.65 26.61 1.89
N SER A 282 7.79 27.38 1.22
CA SER A 282 6.73 28.14 1.88
C SER A 282 5.55 27.21 2.20
N PHE A 283 5.00 27.32 3.41
CA PHE A 283 3.89 26.48 3.88
C PHE A 283 2.64 27.33 4.18
N GLU A 284 1.47 26.84 3.79
CA GLU A 284 0.16 27.42 4.09
C GLU A 284 -0.71 26.40 4.82
N ARG A 285 -1.38 26.79 5.90
CA ARG A 285 -2.30 25.92 6.63
C ARG A 285 -3.74 26.23 6.24
N VAL A 286 -4.51 25.21 5.90
CA VAL A 286 -5.94 25.34 5.56
C VAL A 286 -6.80 24.35 6.36
N SER A 287 -8.10 24.65 6.45
CA SER A 287 -9.07 23.88 7.23
C SER A 287 -9.69 22.69 6.48
N SER A 288 -9.59 22.62 5.15
CA SER A 288 -10.15 21.55 4.33
C SER A 288 -9.40 21.36 3.01
N LEU A 289 -9.57 20.19 2.39
CA LEU A 289 -9.07 19.90 1.05
C LEU A 289 -9.73 20.81 0.00
N SER A 290 -10.99 21.21 0.15
CA SER A 290 -11.64 22.14 -0.78
C SER A 290 -10.93 23.50 -0.78
N ALA A 291 -10.58 24.00 0.41
CA ALA A 291 -9.79 25.22 0.55
C ALA A 291 -8.38 25.04 -0.03
N ALA A 292 -7.76 23.87 0.18
CA ALA A 292 -6.44 23.55 -0.37
C ALA A 292 -6.43 23.53 -1.90
N LEU A 293 -7.46 22.93 -2.52
CA LEU A 293 -7.59 22.88 -3.98
C LEU A 293 -7.81 24.29 -4.53
N ALA A 294 -8.71 25.09 -3.95
CA ALA A 294 -8.93 26.47 -4.37
C ALA A 294 -7.63 27.32 -4.27
N ALA A 295 -6.82 27.13 -3.22
CA ALA A 295 -5.53 27.78 -3.11
C ALA A 295 -4.53 27.29 -4.16
N ALA A 296 -4.56 26.01 -4.52
CA ALA A 296 -3.73 25.43 -5.59
C ALA A 296 -4.13 25.93 -6.99
N GLU A 297 -5.42 26.19 -7.25
CA GLU A 297 -5.91 26.74 -8.52
C GLU A 297 -5.37 28.15 -8.79
N ALA A 298 -5.14 28.94 -7.73
CA ALA A 298 -4.57 30.29 -7.80
C ALA A 298 -3.03 30.32 -7.71
N ALA A 299 -2.39 29.18 -7.47
CA ALA A 299 -0.95 29.11 -7.24
C ALA A 299 -0.13 29.17 -8.54
N SER A 300 1.15 29.48 -8.38
CA SER A 300 2.19 29.33 -9.41
C SER A 300 3.24 28.32 -8.97
N GLY A 301 3.83 27.60 -9.92
CA GLY A 301 4.85 26.58 -9.67
C GLY A 301 4.27 25.23 -9.22
N ALA A 302 5.06 24.44 -8.49
CA ALA A 302 4.63 23.16 -7.95
C ALA A 302 3.89 23.33 -6.62
N VAL A 303 2.77 22.65 -6.44
CA VAL A 303 2.00 22.64 -5.19
C VAL A 303 1.92 21.24 -4.60
N ARG A 304 2.15 21.17 -3.29
CA ARG A 304 2.05 19.93 -2.50
C ARG A 304 1.01 20.09 -1.41
N ILE A 305 -0.10 19.35 -1.49
CA ILE A 305 -1.15 19.32 -0.47
C ILE A 305 -0.90 18.12 0.45
N VAL A 306 -0.67 18.35 1.74
CA VAL A 306 -0.45 17.30 2.75
C VAL A 306 -1.64 17.22 3.68
N LEU A 307 -2.29 16.06 3.72
CA LEU A 307 -3.42 15.77 4.60
C LEU A 307 -2.91 15.22 5.93
N GLY A 308 -2.94 16.05 6.97
CA GLY A 308 -2.42 15.75 8.32
C GLY A 308 -3.39 15.03 9.24
N THR A 309 -4.46 14.44 8.71
CA THR A 309 -5.54 13.84 9.49
C THR A 309 -6.08 12.58 8.83
N SER A 310 -6.46 11.60 9.64
CA SER A 310 -7.14 10.37 9.18
C SER A 310 -8.67 10.51 9.12
N GLN A 311 -9.20 11.73 9.33
CA GLN A 311 -10.64 12.00 9.19
C GLN A 311 -11.10 11.91 7.72
N THR A 312 -12.38 11.63 7.55
CA THR A 312 -12.99 11.59 6.23
C THR A 312 -13.31 13.01 5.78
N GLN A 313 -12.72 13.42 4.67
CA GLN A 313 -13.10 14.64 3.98
C GLN A 313 -14.17 14.28 2.95
N SER A 314 -15.31 14.97 2.97
CA SER A 314 -16.44 14.70 2.08
C SER A 314 -16.76 15.90 1.18
N ALA A 315 -17.04 15.65 -0.09
CA ALA A 315 -17.57 16.65 -1.02
C ALA A 315 -18.84 16.10 -1.71
N VAL A 316 -19.97 16.79 -1.52
CA VAL A 316 -21.29 16.35 -2.03
C VAL A 316 -21.32 16.27 -3.55
N ASP A 317 -20.79 17.29 -4.22
CA ASP A 317 -20.71 17.37 -5.69
C ASP A 317 -19.38 16.83 -6.26
N GLY A 318 -18.62 16.12 -5.41
CA GLY A 318 -17.26 15.68 -5.67
C GLY A 318 -16.21 16.79 -5.55
N TRP A 319 -14.96 16.36 -5.60
CA TRP A 319 -13.77 17.20 -5.55
C TRP A 319 -13.44 17.66 -6.96
N ARG A 320 -13.66 18.92 -7.27
CA ARG A 320 -13.29 19.49 -8.58
C ARG A 320 -11.99 20.23 -8.44
N PHE A 321 -11.11 20.02 -9.40
CA PHE A 321 -9.85 20.74 -9.48
C PHE A 321 -9.60 21.17 -10.92
N ARG A 322 -9.46 22.48 -11.10
CA ARG A 322 -9.13 23.10 -12.38
C ARG A 322 -7.76 23.77 -12.29
N PRO A 323 -6.70 23.14 -12.81
CA PRO A 323 -5.35 23.71 -12.76
C PRO A 323 -5.26 25.13 -13.32
N GLY A 324 -4.69 26.03 -12.51
CA GLY A 324 -4.38 27.39 -12.94
C GLY A 324 -3.32 27.43 -14.04
N LYS A 325 -3.32 28.51 -14.83
CA LYS A 325 -2.38 28.70 -15.95
C LYS A 325 -0.89 28.57 -15.56
N TRP A 326 -0.56 28.93 -14.33
CA TRP A 326 0.81 29.02 -13.82
C TRP A 326 1.21 27.86 -12.92
N LEU A 327 0.32 26.89 -12.73
CA LEU A 327 0.61 25.68 -11.97
C LEU A 327 1.48 24.76 -12.82
N ASP A 328 2.54 24.22 -12.25
CA ASP A 328 3.47 23.31 -12.94
C ASP A 328 3.30 21.85 -12.49
N ALA A 329 2.84 21.60 -11.26
CA ALA A 329 2.58 20.26 -10.73
C ALA A 329 1.63 20.32 -9.53
N LEU A 330 0.86 19.25 -9.32
CA LEU A 330 0.09 19.05 -8.09
C LEU A 330 0.38 17.68 -7.48
N SER A 331 0.65 17.64 -6.17
CA SER A 331 0.68 16.42 -5.38
C SER A 331 -0.33 16.51 -4.23
N ILE A 332 -1.16 15.49 -4.03
CA ILE A 332 -2.04 15.34 -2.86
C ILE A 332 -1.60 14.10 -2.10
N GLU A 333 -1.18 14.29 -0.85
CA GLU A 333 -0.46 13.27 -0.09
C GLU A 333 -1.03 13.12 1.32
N SER A 334 -1.03 11.88 1.83
CA SER A 334 -1.17 11.65 3.26
C SER A 334 0.09 12.08 4.02
N ALA A 335 -0.09 12.67 5.21
CA ALA A 335 1.01 12.83 6.15
C ALA A 335 1.44 11.45 6.70
N PRO A 336 2.72 11.27 7.09
CA PRO A 336 3.17 10.04 7.73
C PRO A 336 2.30 9.65 8.92
N GLY A 337 1.94 8.37 9.01
CA GLY A 337 1.08 7.80 10.05
C GLY A 337 -0.42 8.09 9.88
N THR A 338 -0.82 8.93 8.93
CA THR A 338 -2.23 9.25 8.68
C THR A 338 -2.79 8.40 7.53
N ARG A 339 -4.12 8.23 7.54
CA ARG A 339 -4.87 7.52 6.50
C ARG A 339 -6.08 8.35 6.06
N PRO A 340 -5.86 9.51 5.43
CA PRO A 340 -6.93 10.40 5.01
C PRO A 340 -7.87 9.68 4.05
N THR A 341 -9.17 9.89 4.23
CA THR A 341 -10.20 9.34 3.34
C THR A 341 -10.91 10.45 2.60
N LEU A 342 -10.90 10.39 1.27
CA LEU A 342 -11.62 11.29 0.40
C LEU A 342 -12.93 10.62 0.00
N ALA A 343 -14.04 11.09 0.54
CA ALA A 343 -15.38 10.68 0.15
C ALA A 343 -15.92 11.62 -0.92
N GLY A 344 -16.36 11.04 -2.04
CA GLY A 344 -16.79 11.78 -3.23
C GLY A 344 -15.84 11.56 -4.41
N SER A 345 -16.36 11.73 -5.63
CA SER A 345 -15.58 11.58 -6.86
C SER A 345 -14.58 12.72 -7.02
N LEU A 346 -13.38 12.43 -7.52
CA LEU A 346 -12.36 13.42 -7.86
C LEU A 346 -12.41 13.71 -9.36
N PHE A 347 -12.70 14.94 -9.74
CA PHE A 347 -12.77 15.43 -11.11
C PHE A 347 -11.55 16.33 -11.39
N LEU A 348 -10.66 15.83 -12.24
CA LEU A 348 -9.50 16.57 -12.73
C LEU A 348 -9.88 17.20 -14.07
N GLU A 349 -10.15 18.51 -14.06
CA GLU A 349 -10.67 19.20 -15.25
C GLU A 349 -9.59 19.43 -16.32
N PRO A 350 -9.96 19.55 -17.60
CA PRO A 350 -9.03 19.83 -18.69
C PRO A 350 -8.20 21.10 -18.45
N THR A 351 -6.95 21.06 -18.92
CA THR A 351 -5.95 22.10 -18.68
C THR A 351 -5.46 22.71 -19.98
N ALA A 352 -5.11 24.00 -19.99
CA ALA A 352 -4.50 24.62 -21.18
C ALA A 352 -3.08 24.08 -21.47
N LYS A 353 -2.37 23.58 -20.45
CA LYS A 353 -1.02 22.99 -20.52
C LYS A 353 -1.01 21.69 -19.72
N PRO A 354 -0.34 20.62 -20.18
CA PRO A 354 -0.18 19.40 -19.41
C PRO A 354 0.59 19.65 -18.11
N ILE A 355 0.05 19.23 -16.97
CA ILE A 355 0.74 19.23 -15.67
C ILE A 355 0.65 17.85 -15.01
N PRO A 356 1.73 17.34 -14.40
CA PRO A 356 1.66 16.11 -13.61
C PRO A 356 0.77 16.31 -12.37
N ILE A 357 -0.12 15.35 -12.15
CA ILE A 357 -0.97 15.28 -10.96
C ILE A 357 -0.70 13.95 -10.25
N ARG A 358 -0.40 14.00 -8.95
CA ARG A 358 -0.08 12.83 -8.15
C ARG A 358 -0.96 12.70 -6.92
N LEU A 359 -1.37 11.48 -6.63
CA LEU A 359 -2.15 11.07 -5.46
C LEU A 359 -1.37 10.01 -4.68
N LEU A 360 -1.02 10.29 -3.43
CA LEU A 360 -0.13 9.45 -2.63
C LEU A 360 -0.70 9.11 -1.24
N GLY A 361 -0.81 7.82 -0.92
CA GLY A 361 -1.18 7.39 0.43
C GLY A 361 -2.67 7.62 0.77
N LEU A 362 -3.55 7.76 -0.23
CA LEU A 362 -4.92 8.19 -0.03
C LEU A 362 -5.90 7.01 -0.03
N ASN A 363 -6.89 7.05 0.87
CA ASN A 363 -8.12 6.28 0.71
C ASN A 363 -9.10 7.12 -0.12
N ILE A 364 -9.61 6.58 -1.23
CA ILE A 364 -10.57 7.27 -2.10
C ILE A 364 -11.84 6.42 -2.18
N ARG A 365 -12.95 7.00 -1.70
CA ARG A 365 -14.30 6.46 -1.79
C ARG A 365 -15.10 7.26 -2.81
N GLY A 366 -14.89 6.90 -4.08
CA GLY A 366 -15.45 7.55 -5.26
C GLY A 366 -14.67 7.15 -6.52
N ARG A 367 -15.04 7.70 -7.67
CA ARG A 367 -14.25 7.58 -8.91
C ARG A 367 -13.23 8.69 -9.05
N ILE A 368 -12.21 8.45 -9.86
CA ILE A 368 -11.36 9.51 -10.40
C ILE A 368 -11.74 9.71 -11.86
N VAL A 369 -12.18 10.90 -12.22
CA VAL A 369 -12.49 11.28 -13.60
C VAL A 369 -11.43 12.26 -14.08
N SER A 370 -10.64 11.79 -15.04
CA SER A 370 -9.50 12.50 -15.62
C SER A 370 -9.86 13.09 -16.98
N GLY A 371 -10.12 14.39 -17.02
CA GLY A 371 -10.18 15.18 -18.26
C GLY A 371 -8.86 15.89 -18.59
N HIS A 372 -7.83 15.78 -17.75
CA HIS A 372 -6.62 16.59 -17.84
C HIS A 372 -5.66 16.14 -18.96
N ASP A 373 -4.83 17.06 -19.44
CA ASP A 373 -4.03 16.88 -20.68
C ASP A 373 -2.67 16.15 -20.46
N ALA A 374 -2.47 15.47 -19.33
CA ALA A 374 -1.15 15.09 -18.83
C ALA A 374 -1.08 13.66 -18.22
N GLU A 375 -0.13 13.45 -17.29
CA GLU A 375 0.10 12.22 -16.52
C GLU A 375 -0.58 12.29 -15.14
N LEU A 376 -1.44 11.32 -14.86
CA LEU A 376 -2.01 11.07 -13.53
C LEU A 376 -1.23 9.94 -12.86
N GLU A 377 -0.67 10.18 -11.68
CA GLU A 377 -0.01 9.14 -10.91
C GLU A 377 -0.77 8.85 -9.60
N ILE A 378 -1.09 7.58 -9.39
CA ILE A 378 -1.74 7.06 -8.19
C ILE A 378 -0.75 6.11 -7.54
N GLU A 379 -0.25 6.48 -6.37
CA GLU A 379 0.78 5.71 -5.67
C GLU A 379 0.34 5.41 -4.23
N ALA A 380 0.63 4.20 -3.74
CA ALA A 380 0.36 3.81 -2.35
C ALA A 380 -1.08 4.16 -1.90
N SER A 381 -2.05 4.04 -2.79
CA SER A 381 -3.42 4.52 -2.57
C SER A 381 -4.41 3.38 -2.71
N THR A 382 -5.55 3.52 -2.03
CA THR A 382 -6.66 2.57 -2.11
C THR A 382 -7.85 3.27 -2.73
N LEU A 383 -8.19 2.87 -3.95
CA LEU A 383 -9.44 3.22 -4.63
C LEU A 383 -10.37 2.03 -4.45
N ARG A 384 -11.32 2.16 -3.52
CA ARG A 384 -12.15 1.04 -3.09
C ARG A 384 -13.00 0.50 -4.26
N PRO A 385 -12.88 -0.80 -4.61
CA PRO A 385 -13.90 -1.46 -5.42
C PRO A 385 -15.19 -1.63 -4.63
N VAL A 386 -16.31 -1.22 -5.22
CA VAL A 386 -17.62 -1.47 -4.62
C VAL A 386 -18.47 -2.24 -5.63
N LYS A 387 -18.90 -3.44 -5.24
CA LYS A 387 -20.07 -4.08 -5.86
C LYS A 387 -21.31 -3.54 -5.17
N ASP A 388 -22.33 -3.22 -5.93
CA ASP A 388 -23.65 -2.97 -5.36
C ASP A 388 -24.23 -4.25 -4.73
N GLU A 389 -25.36 -4.11 -4.03
CA GLU A 389 -26.04 -5.24 -3.38
C GLU A 389 -26.45 -6.36 -4.36
N ARG A 390 -26.49 -6.08 -5.67
CA ARG A 390 -26.81 -7.04 -6.73
C ARG A 390 -25.57 -7.73 -7.30
N GLY A 391 -24.38 -7.42 -6.76
CA GLY A 391 -23.11 -7.95 -7.25
C GLY A 391 -22.62 -7.26 -8.53
N THR A 392 -23.26 -6.18 -8.96
CA THR A 392 -22.85 -5.37 -10.11
C THR A 392 -21.71 -4.45 -9.68
N TRP A 393 -20.67 -4.36 -10.50
CA TRP A 393 -19.59 -3.41 -10.27
C TRP A 393 -20.13 -1.97 -10.32
N SER A 394 -19.98 -1.23 -9.23
CA SER A 394 -20.29 0.20 -9.20
C SER A 394 -19.21 0.98 -9.96
N LEU A 395 -19.49 2.26 -10.22
CA LEU A 395 -18.46 3.18 -10.74
C LEU A 395 -17.49 3.66 -9.64
N GLU A 396 -17.69 3.29 -8.37
CA GLU A 396 -16.76 3.67 -7.30
C GLU A 396 -15.44 2.89 -7.42
N GLY A 397 -14.31 3.55 -7.13
CA GLY A 397 -12.99 2.95 -7.26
C GLY A 397 -12.49 2.81 -8.70
N VAL A 398 -13.26 3.31 -9.68
CA VAL A 398 -12.90 3.30 -11.09
C VAL A 398 -12.16 4.58 -11.45
N VAL A 399 -11.07 4.44 -12.20
CA VAL A 399 -10.44 5.56 -12.90
C VAL A 399 -11.03 5.66 -14.31
N GLN A 400 -11.50 6.86 -14.67
CA GLN A 400 -12.11 7.16 -15.96
C GLN A 400 -11.36 8.29 -16.67
N ALA A 401 -11.33 8.24 -17.99
CA ALA A 401 -10.89 9.35 -18.83
C ALA A 401 -11.94 9.59 -19.92
N GLU A 402 -12.83 10.56 -19.71
CA GLU A 402 -14.00 10.80 -20.56
C GLU A 402 -13.68 11.78 -21.71
N PRO A 403 -14.03 11.48 -22.98
CA PRO A 403 -13.91 12.41 -24.10
C PRO A 403 -14.57 13.78 -23.81
N PRO A 404 -13.96 14.92 -24.19
CA PRO A 404 -12.68 15.07 -24.89
C PRO A 404 -11.48 15.09 -23.93
N SER A 405 -11.24 13.99 -23.20
CA SER A 405 -10.02 13.82 -22.41
C SER A 405 -8.81 13.81 -23.33
N ARG A 406 -7.79 14.56 -22.92
CA ARG A 406 -6.44 14.55 -23.50
C ARG A 406 -5.45 13.85 -22.57
N THR A 407 -5.94 13.09 -21.59
CA THR A 407 -5.10 12.33 -20.67
C THR A 407 -4.26 11.35 -21.49
N ARG A 408 -2.94 11.44 -21.33
CA ARG A 408 -2.01 10.61 -22.10
C ARG A 408 -1.69 9.32 -21.38
N SER A 409 -1.37 9.44 -20.09
CA SER A 409 -0.97 8.30 -19.28
C SER A 409 -1.58 8.39 -17.87
N ILE A 410 -1.97 7.23 -17.37
CA ILE A 410 -2.37 7.02 -16.00
C ILE A 410 -1.46 5.95 -15.43
N VAL A 411 -0.76 6.27 -14.35
CA VAL A 411 0.21 5.40 -13.72
C VAL A 411 -0.26 5.02 -12.34
N VAL A 412 -0.35 3.73 -12.06
CA VAL A 412 -0.84 3.16 -10.82
C VAL A 412 0.26 2.31 -10.21
N ARG A 413 0.77 2.72 -9.05
CA ARG A 413 1.88 2.06 -8.36
C ARG A 413 1.47 1.67 -6.96
N ARG A 414 1.84 0.46 -6.51
CA ARG A 414 1.68 0.08 -5.10
C ARG A 414 0.26 0.33 -4.58
N SER A 415 -0.76 0.12 -5.40
CA SER A 415 -2.12 0.57 -5.10
C SER A 415 -3.13 -0.56 -5.22
N TYR A 416 -4.23 -0.41 -4.49
CA TYR A 416 -5.46 -1.18 -4.72
C TYR A 416 -6.35 -0.34 -5.62
N LEU A 417 -6.60 -0.81 -6.84
CA LEU A 417 -7.46 -0.15 -7.82
C LEU A 417 -8.75 -0.94 -7.98
N GLY A 418 -9.88 -0.25 -7.86
CA GLY A 418 -11.19 -0.83 -8.16
C GLY A 418 -11.24 -1.28 -9.60
N GLY A 419 -11.09 -0.38 -10.57
CA GLY A 419 -10.96 -0.76 -11.98
C GLY A 419 -10.62 0.43 -12.86
N ALA A 420 -10.73 0.26 -14.17
CA ALA A 420 -10.51 1.36 -15.11
C ALA A 420 -11.48 1.33 -16.29
N ARG A 421 -12.01 2.49 -16.67
CA ARG A 421 -12.81 2.69 -17.88
C ARG A 421 -12.18 3.77 -18.74
N LEU A 422 -11.39 3.34 -19.71
CA LEU A 422 -10.51 4.22 -20.48
C LEU A 422 -10.73 4.00 -21.98
N THR A 423 -10.43 5.01 -22.78
CA THR A 423 -10.39 4.88 -24.23
C THR A 423 -9.04 4.31 -24.67
N ASP A 424 -8.95 3.91 -25.93
CA ASP A 424 -7.70 3.52 -26.60
C ASP A 424 -6.72 4.67 -26.81
N ALA A 425 -7.08 5.91 -26.48
CA ALA A 425 -6.14 7.04 -26.50
C ALA A 425 -5.25 7.11 -25.25
N VAL A 426 -5.57 6.34 -24.19
CA VAL A 426 -4.90 6.43 -22.89
C VAL A 426 -3.97 5.24 -22.68
N GLU A 427 -2.75 5.53 -22.24
CA GLU A 427 -1.84 4.54 -21.70
C GLU A 427 -2.09 4.33 -20.20
N LEU A 428 -2.43 3.11 -19.80
CA LEU A 428 -2.55 2.70 -18.41
C LEU A 428 -1.32 1.88 -18.02
N ILE A 429 -0.53 2.40 -17.08
CA ILE A 429 0.64 1.74 -16.52
C ILE A 429 0.31 1.25 -15.11
N VAL A 430 0.38 -0.06 -14.87
CA VAL A 430 0.06 -0.66 -13.56
C VAL A 430 1.25 -1.45 -13.02
N GLU A 431 1.81 -1.02 -11.89
CA GLU A 431 3.01 -1.61 -11.29
C GLU A 431 2.80 -1.93 -9.82
N ASP A 432 3.26 -3.10 -9.37
CA ASP A 432 3.24 -3.51 -7.95
C ASP A 432 1.85 -3.36 -7.32
N SER A 433 0.78 -3.57 -8.10
CA SER A 433 -0.59 -3.20 -7.74
C SER A 433 -1.57 -4.35 -7.91
N VAL A 434 -2.70 -4.27 -7.21
CA VAL A 434 -3.83 -5.21 -7.36
C VAL A 434 -5.01 -4.45 -7.96
N VAL A 435 -5.50 -4.92 -9.11
CA VAL A 435 -6.69 -4.40 -9.79
C VAL A 435 -7.82 -5.43 -9.61
N THR A 436 -8.95 -5.01 -9.07
CA THR A 436 -9.96 -5.93 -8.56
C THR A 436 -11.12 -6.16 -9.53
N ASP A 437 -11.52 -5.10 -10.20
CA ASP A 437 -12.68 -5.01 -11.09
C ASP A 437 -12.16 -4.86 -12.53
N PRO A 438 -13.05 -4.92 -13.53
CA PRO A 438 -12.62 -4.90 -14.92
C PRO A 438 -11.82 -3.65 -15.31
N ILE A 439 -10.82 -3.87 -16.15
CA ILE A 439 -10.29 -2.85 -17.04
C ILE A 439 -11.06 -3.00 -18.35
N MET A 440 -11.77 -1.96 -18.76
CA MET A 440 -12.64 -2.00 -19.92
C MET A 440 -12.66 -0.67 -20.68
N SER A 441 -13.25 -0.69 -21.88
CA SER A 441 -13.48 0.54 -22.61
C SER A 441 -14.50 1.44 -21.91
N LEU A 442 -14.36 2.75 -22.06
CA LEU A 442 -15.37 3.71 -21.61
C LEU A 442 -16.69 3.55 -22.38
N THR A 443 -16.62 3.20 -23.67
CA THR A 443 -17.77 3.02 -24.55
C THR A 443 -17.93 1.54 -24.88
N ALA A 444 -19.12 0.98 -24.65
CA ALA A 444 -19.39 -0.42 -24.94
C ALA A 444 -19.07 -0.77 -26.40
N GLY A 445 -18.37 -1.89 -26.63
CA GLY A 445 -17.95 -2.34 -27.96
C GLY A 445 -16.77 -1.56 -28.57
N SER A 446 -16.20 -0.60 -27.86
CA SER A 446 -14.98 0.12 -28.30
C SER A 446 -13.72 -0.51 -27.72
N ALA A 447 -12.57 -0.03 -28.20
CA ALA A 447 -11.26 -0.41 -27.71
C ALA A 447 -11.00 0.07 -26.27
N GLY A 448 -10.40 -0.80 -25.45
CA GLY A 448 -9.86 -0.44 -24.14
C GLY A 448 -8.50 0.27 -24.25
N PRO A 449 -7.81 0.57 -23.13
CA PRO A 449 -6.56 1.32 -23.14
C PRO A 449 -5.37 0.54 -23.73
N PHE A 450 -4.26 1.25 -23.96
CA PHE A 450 -2.94 0.63 -24.01
C PHE A 450 -2.53 0.24 -22.59
N LEU A 451 -2.44 -1.05 -22.29
CA LEU A 451 -2.09 -1.53 -20.94
C LEU A 451 -0.64 -2.00 -20.89
N THR A 452 0.16 -1.31 -20.07
CA THR A 452 1.50 -1.74 -19.67
C THR A 452 1.46 -2.16 -18.21
N THR A 453 1.92 -3.35 -17.86
CA THR A 453 1.91 -3.79 -16.46
C THR A 453 3.15 -4.57 -16.06
N SER A 454 3.60 -4.35 -14.82
CA SER A 454 4.66 -5.14 -14.20
C SER A 454 4.30 -5.55 -12.78
N ARG A 455 4.63 -6.78 -12.39
CA ARG A 455 4.45 -7.30 -11.01
C ARG A 455 3.09 -6.91 -10.42
N SER A 456 2.00 -7.22 -11.12
CA SER A 456 0.64 -6.80 -10.72
C SER A 456 -0.35 -7.95 -10.83
N THR A 457 -1.41 -7.90 -10.04
CA THR A 457 -2.46 -8.93 -9.99
C THR A 457 -3.79 -8.34 -10.45
N PHE A 458 -4.41 -8.94 -11.46
CA PHE A 458 -5.71 -8.56 -12.01
C PHE A 458 -6.74 -9.62 -11.65
N LEU A 459 -7.73 -9.24 -10.83
CA LEU A 459 -8.84 -10.12 -10.41
C LEU A 459 -10.08 -9.96 -11.29
N GLY A 460 -10.19 -8.84 -12.01
CA GLY A 460 -11.24 -8.56 -12.98
C GLY A 460 -10.79 -8.89 -14.41
N THR A 461 -11.75 -8.91 -15.34
CA THR A 461 -11.47 -9.07 -16.77
C THR A 461 -10.65 -7.88 -17.29
N VAL A 462 -9.78 -8.15 -18.26
CA VAL A 462 -8.95 -7.12 -18.88
C VAL A 462 -9.28 -7.02 -20.36
N GLU A 463 -9.85 -5.89 -20.78
CA GLU A 463 -10.02 -5.51 -22.18
C GLU A 463 -9.03 -4.40 -22.52
N ALA A 464 -8.13 -4.66 -23.46
CA ALA A 464 -7.09 -3.72 -23.85
C ALA A 464 -6.99 -3.64 -25.38
N TYR A 465 -6.65 -2.46 -25.89
CA TYR A 465 -6.30 -2.32 -27.31
C TYR A 465 -4.98 -3.06 -27.60
N GLN A 466 -3.99 -2.85 -26.73
CA GLN A 466 -2.68 -3.51 -26.74
C GLN A 466 -2.27 -3.84 -25.30
N LEU A 467 -1.56 -4.96 -25.11
CA LEU A 467 -1.09 -5.43 -23.81
C LEU A 467 0.42 -5.70 -23.81
N VAL A 468 1.14 -5.06 -22.89
CA VAL A 468 2.51 -5.38 -22.51
C VAL A 468 2.52 -5.75 -21.03
N ALA A 469 2.92 -6.98 -20.70
CA ALA A 469 2.91 -7.45 -19.32
C ALA A 469 4.22 -8.16 -18.94
N SER A 470 4.74 -7.86 -17.75
CA SER A 470 5.78 -8.64 -17.10
C SER A 470 5.38 -9.07 -15.70
N ASP A 471 5.69 -10.31 -15.32
CA ASP A 471 5.56 -10.76 -13.93
C ASP A 471 4.13 -10.58 -13.38
N ALA A 472 3.11 -10.59 -14.25
CA ALA A 472 1.73 -10.26 -13.92
C ALA A 472 0.86 -11.50 -13.82
N LEU A 473 -0.11 -11.47 -12.90
CA LEU A 473 -1.08 -12.52 -12.66
C LEU A 473 -2.47 -12.06 -13.10
N PHE A 474 -3.12 -12.79 -14.00
CA PHE A 474 -4.49 -12.53 -14.45
C PHE A 474 -5.40 -13.68 -14.03
N ASP A 475 -6.31 -13.40 -13.09
CA ASP A 475 -7.25 -14.38 -12.54
C ASP A 475 -8.51 -14.54 -13.41
N GLN A 476 -8.75 -13.64 -14.35
CA GLN A 476 -9.91 -13.63 -15.25
C GLN A 476 -9.48 -13.49 -16.72
N PRO A 477 -10.40 -13.71 -17.68
CA PRO A 477 -10.10 -13.59 -19.10
C PRO A 477 -9.52 -12.23 -19.51
N ILE A 478 -8.62 -12.29 -20.48
CA ILE A 478 -7.97 -11.15 -21.11
C ILE A 478 -8.43 -11.11 -22.57
N ASN A 479 -8.86 -9.95 -23.03
CA ASN A 479 -9.22 -9.71 -24.43
C ASN A 479 -8.35 -8.58 -24.98
N VAL A 480 -7.48 -8.92 -25.93
CA VAL A 480 -6.58 -7.96 -26.58
C VAL A 480 -6.98 -7.81 -28.04
N GLN A 481 -7.28 -6.57 -28.45
CA GLN A 481 -7.73 -6.32 -29.82
C GLN A 481 -6.61 -6.47 -30.85
N VAL A 482 -5.41 -5.94 -30.57
CA VAL A 482 -4.27 -5.98 -31.50
C VAL A 482 -3.19 -6.92 -30.98
N GLN A 483 -3.40 -8.23 -31.17
CA GLN A 483 -2.47 -9.28 -30.67
C GLN A 483 -1.08 -9.23 -31.30
N GLN A 484 -0.95 -8.67 -32.51
CA GLN A 484 0.33 -8.52 -33.21
C GLN A 484 1.22 -7.42 -32.60
N ARG A 485 0.69 -6.61 -31.68
CA ARG A 485 1.42 -5.59 -30.93
C ARG A 485 1.33 -5.89 -29.44
N GLY A 486 2.48 -5.96 -28.78
CA GLY A 486 2.57 -6.30 -27.36
C GLY A 486 3.26 -7.65 -27.11
N TYR A 487 3.50 -7.93 -25.83
CA TYR A 487 4.13 -9.17 -25.38
C TYR A 487 3.81 -9.43 -23.92
N LEU A 488 3.75 -10.70 -23.54
CA LEU A 488 3.66 -11.14 -22.15
C LEU A 488 4.94 -11.90 -21.80
N ARG A 489 5.57 -11.56 -20.68
CA ARG A 489 6.73 -12.30 -20.16
C ARG A 489 6.56 -12.66 -18.69
N TYR A 490 6.92 -13.88 -18.30
CA TYR A 490 6.86 -14.31 -16.89
C TYR A 490 5.49 -14.11 -16.23
N CYS A 491 4.41 -14.15 -17.02
CA CYS A 491 3.04 -13.93 -16.54
C CYS A 491 2.34 -15.26 -16.26
N ALA A 492 1.30 -15.22 -15.43
CA ALA A 492 0.39 -16.34 -15.21
C ALA A 492 -1.06 -15.91 -15.55
N PHE A 493 -1.79 -16.76 -16.24
CA PHE A 493 -3.19 -16.50 -16.62
C PHE A 493 -4.00 -17.80 -16.69
N ARG A 494 -5.34 -17.67 -16.63
CA ARG A 494 -6.26 -18.81 -16.68
C ARG A 494 -6.73 -19.20 -18.08
N SER A 495 -6.82 -18.24 -18.97
CA SER A 495 -7.10 -18.46 -20.40
C SER A 495 -5.99 -17.84 -21.23
N SER A 496 -5.71 -18.45 -22.38
CA SER A 496 -4.76 -17.95 -23.36
C SER A 496 -5.39 -17.50 -24.67
N ASP A 497 -6.72 -17.37 -24.70
CA ASP A 497 -7.41 -16.92 -25.91
C ASP A 497 -7.01 -15.49 -26.24
N ALA A 498 -6.75 -15.22 -27.52
CA ALA A 498 -6.49 -13.87 -28.03
C ALA A 498 -5.36 -13.10 -27.30
N LEU A 499 -4.27 -13.77 -26.89
CA LEU A 499 -3.11 -13.14 -26.26
C LEU A 499 -2.00 -12.76 -27.28
N PRO A 500 -1.24 -11.68 -27.03
CA PRO A 500 0.02 -11.39 -27.72
C PRO A 500 1.10 -12.46 -27.55
N GLN A 501 2.27 -12.24 -28.15
CA GLN A 501 3.46 -13.10 -28.02
C GLN A 501 3.82 -13.36 -26.55
N ARG A 502 4.21 -14.61 -26.23
CA ARG A 502 4.43 -15.06 -24.84
C ARG A 502 5.84 -15.60 -24.66
N TYR A 503 6.49 -15.19 -23.58
CA TYR A 503 7.79 -15.69 -23.15
C TYR A 503 7.73 -16.17 -21.70
N LYS A 504 8.03 -17.45 -21.45
CA LYS A 504 8.03 -18.05 -20.10
C LYS A 504 6.75 -17.79 -19.27
N CYS A 505 5.61 -17.70 -19.94
CA CYS A 505 4.31 -17.53 -19.28
C CYS A 505 3.72 -18.88 -18.87
N GLN A 506 2.92 -18.89 -17.80
CA GLN A 506 2.26 -20.06 -17.24
C GLN A 506 0.76 -19.99 -17.48
N LEU A 507 0.18 -21.05 -18.06
CA LEU A 507 -1.26 -21.25 -18.13
C LEU A 507 -1.66 -22.20 -17.00
N THR A 508 -2.65 -21.83 -16.19
CA THR A 508 -3.16 -22.72 -15.14
C THR A 508 -4.63 -22.50 -14.85
N ASP A 509 -5.34 -23.60 -14.62
CA ASP A 509 -6.72 -23.64 -14.16
C ASP A 509 -6.85 -23.63 -12.63
N ARG A 510 -5.74 -23.81 -11.89
CA ARG A 510 -5.74 -23.92 -10.42
C ARG A 510 -6.07 -22.59 -9.76
N GLN A 511 -6.70 -22.63 -8.59
CA GLN A 511 -6.87 -21.43 -7.78
C GLN A 511 -5.53 -21.01 -7.17
N LEU A 512 -5.04 -19.83 -7.53
CA LEU A 512 -3.71 -19.36 -7.13
C LEU A 512 -3.73 -18.44 -5.90
N LEU A 513 -4.88 -17.86 -5.56
CA LEU A 513 -4.99 -16.78 -4.58
C LEU A 513 -5.61 -17.25 -3.26
N VAL A 514 -5.15 -16.71 -2.13
CA VAL A 514 -5.69 -16.97 -0.80
C VAL A 514 -7.11 -16.40 -0.68
N SER A 515 -7.30 -15.16 -1.11
CA SER A 515 -8.61 -14.52 -1.21
C SER A 515 -8.66 -13.57 -2.41
N THR A 516 -9.82 -13.50 -3.06
CA THR A 516 -10.18 -12.50 -4.07
C THR A 516 -11.20 -11.48 -3.55
N GLU A 517 -11.63 -11.61 -2.29
CA GLU A 517 -12.55 -10.69 -1.63
C GLU A 517 -11.75 -9.61 -0.88
N TYR A 518 -11.90 -8.35 -1.31
CA TYR A 518 -11.26 -7.21 -0.67
C TYR A 518 -11.70 -7.12 0.81
N GLY A 519 -10.75 -6.91 1.73
CA GLY A 519 -11.01 -6.85 3.16
C GLY A 519 -10.81 -8.17 3.92
N ARG A 520 -10.64 -9.30 3.21
CA ARG A 520 -10.22 -10.58 3.81
C ARG A 520 -8.68 -10.67 3.92
N PRO A 521 -8.14 -11.39 4.92
CA PRO A 521 -6.71 -11.66 4.99
C PRO A 521 -6.19 -12.37 3.74
N GLY A 522 -4.97 -12.02 3.31
CA GLY A 522 -4.36 -12.62 2.13
C GLY A 522 -4.98 -12.18 0.80
N PHE A 523 -5.76 -11.09 0.80
CA PHE A 523 -6.36 -10.53 -0.40
C PHE A 523 -5.35 -10.32 -1.55
N GLY A 524 -5.64 -10.91 -2.71
CA GLY A 524 -4.81 -10.84 -3.91
C GLY A 524 -3.46 -11.57 -3.80
N ARG A 525 -3.18 -12.23 -2.67
CA ARG A 525 -1.90 -12.90 -2.43
C ARG A 525 -1.94 -14.33 -2.92
N MET A 526 -0.82 -14.78 -3.47
CA MET A 526 -0.66 -16.17 -3.87
C MET A 526 -0.78 -17.12 -2.67
N ARG A 527 -1.41 -18.27 -2.86
CA ARG A 527 -1.43 -19.34 -1.87
C ARG A 527 -0.03 -19.92 -1.70
N SER A 528 0.28 -20.38 -0.49
CA SER A 528 1.56 -21.03 -0.20
C SER A 528 1.74 -22.39 -0.87
N ASP A 529 0.64 -23.04 -1.28
CA ASP A 529 0.61 -24.33 -1.96
C ASP A 529 0.44 -24.19 -3.49
N ALA A 530 0.52 -22.96 -4.03
CA ALA A 530 0.50 -22.73 -5.46
C ALA A 530 1.71 -23.42 -6.15
N PRO A 531 1.58 -23.83 -7.42
CA PRO A 531 2.66 -24.50 -8.14
C PRO A 531 3.98 -23.71 -8.11
N ARG A 532 5.10 -24.40 -7.89
CA ARG A 532 6.43 -23.76 -7.79
C ARG A 532 6.76 -22.89 -9.01
N VAL A 533 6.36 -23.34 -10.21
CA VAL A 533 6.54 -22.60 -11.47
C VAL A 533 5.85 -21.22 -11.49
N ILE A 534 4.94 -20.94 -10.55
CA ILE A 534 4.27 -19.65 -10.38
C ILE A 534 4.82 -18.91 -9.15
N THR A 535 5.07 -19.61 -8.03
CA THR A 535 5.64 -19.00 -6.81
C THR A 535 7.10 -18.53 -6.96
N THR A 536 7.79 -19.01 -7.99
CA THR A 536 9.14 -18.56 -8.38
C THR A 536 9.22 -18.24 -9.88
N GLY A 537 8.07 -17.97 -10.50
CA GLY A 537 7.93 -17.82 -11.96
C GLY A 537 8.22 -16.41 -12.49
N SER A 538 8.41 -15.43 -11.61
CA SER A 538 8.80 -14.07 -11.98
C SER A 538 10.20 -14.05 -12.60
N SER A 539 10.49 -13.00 -13.37
CA SER A 539 11.79 -12.78 -14.02
C SER A 539 12.98 -12.71 -13.07
N ASP A 540 12.74 -12.38 -11.79
CA ASP A 540 13.74 -12.32 -10.73
C ASP A 540 13.68 -13.54 -9.77
N GLY A 541 12.92 -14.57 -10.13
CA GLY A 541 12.71 -15.78 -9.33
C GLY A 541 11.73 -15.62 -8.17
N SER A 542 11.05 -14.48 -8.05
CA SER A 542 9.98 -14.26 -7.05
C SER A 542 8.62 -14.79 -7.51
N GLU A 543 7.59 -14.58 -6.68
CA GLU A 543 6.21 -14.95 -7.04
C GLU A 543 5.66 -14.02 -8.11
N ILE A 544 4.91 -14.58 -9.08
CA ILE A 544 4.22 -13.79 -10.10
C ILE A 544 3.09 -12.96 -9.45
N GLY A 545 2.96 -11.69 -9.83
CA GLY A 545 1.88 -10.79 -9.40
C GLY A 545 2.33 -9.69 -8.44
N ALA A 546 1.35 -8.99 -7.85
CA ALA A 546 1.54 -7.79 -7.02
C ALA A 546 2.50 -7.94 -5.83
N TYR A 547 2.65 -9.18 -5.35
CA TYR A 547 3.42 -9.50 -4.15
C TYR A 547 4.84 -10.01 -4.45
N GLY A 548 5.25 -10.04 -5.73
CA GLY A 548 6.63 -10.37 -6.13
C GLY A 548 7.73 -9.65 -5.32
N PRO A 549 7.63 -8.33 -5.08
CA PRO A 549 8.63 -7.58 -4.31
C PRO A 549 8.90 -8.10 -2.88
N TYR A 550 7.95 -8.81 -2.26
CA TYR A 550 8.15 -9.39 -0.93
C TYR A 550 9.03 -10.65 -0.95
N ARG A 551 9.25 -11.25 -2.14
CA ARG A 551 10.13 -12.40 -2.37
C ARG A 551 9.81 -13.60 -1.48
N ASP A 552 8.53 -13.88 -1.23
CA ASP A 552 8.13 -14.99 -0.35
C ASP A 552 8.67 -16.35 -0.82
N GLY A 553 8.72 -16.58 -2.14
CA GLY A 553 9.34 -17.78 -2.71
C GLY A 553 10.83 -17.91 -2.38
N GLY A 554 11.58 -16.80 -2.47
CA GLY A 554 13.00 -16.76 -2.09
C GLY A 554 13.22 -16.90 -0.58
N ARG A 555 12.38 -16.25 0.24
CA ARG A 555 12.38 -16.42 1.70
C ARG A 555 12.13 -17.88 2.09
N ARG A 556 11.23 -18.56 1.38
CA ARG A 556 10.97 -19.99 1.57
C ARG A 556 12.17 -20.84 1.17
N ALA A 557 12.77 -20.60 0.00
CA ALA A 557 13.95 -21.36 -0.42
C ALA A 557 15.09 -21.24 0.59
N ASN A 558 15.34 -20.02 1.09
CA ASN A 558 16.34 -19.79 2.13
C ASN A 558 15.99 -20.51 3.44
N LEU A 559 14.71 -20.51 3.83
CA LEU A 559 14.26 -21.27 5.01
C LEU A 559 14.49 -22.77 4.82
N ASP A 560 14.18 -23.33 3.65
CA ASP A 560 14.41 -24.75 3.37
C ASP A 560 15.91 -25.11 3.50
N ILE A 561 16.82 -24.24 3.05
CA ILE A 561 18.28 -24.41 3.23
C ILE A 561 18.66 -24.40 4.71
N VAL A 562 18.20 -23.40 5.46
CA VAL A 562 18.48 -23.30 6.91
C VAL A 562 17.94 -24.52 7.66
N LEU A 563 16.76 -25.03 7.29
CA LEU A 563 16.21 -26.22 7.92
C LEU A 563 16.98 -27.49 7.55
N GLN A 564 17.59 -27.57 6.37
CA GLN A 564 18.45 -28.69 6.03
C GLN A 564 19.77 -28.67 6.81
N GLU A 565 20.32 -27.48 7.05
CA GLU A 565 21.63 -27.32 7.71
C GLU A 565 21.54 -27.44 9.24
N TYR A 566 20.49 -26.89 9.86
CA TYR A 566 20.42 -26.72 11.31
C TYR A 566 19.46 -27.67 12.03
N VAL A 567 18.65 -28.47 11.31
CA VAL A 567 17.74 -29.41 11.97
C VAL A 567 18.52 -30.62 12.50
N PRO A 568 18.40 -30.97 13.80
CA PRO A 568 19.13 -32.09 14.37
C PRO A 568 18.79 -33.42 13.68
N GLU A 569 19.76 -34.33 13.70
CA GLU A 569 19.58 -35.70 13.20
C GLU A 569 18.38 -36.39 13.89
N GLY A 570 17.57 -37.11 13.11
CA GLY A 570 16.35 -37.77 13.59
C GLY A 570 15.14 -36.85 13.78
N VAL A 571 15.26 -35.56 13.44
CA VAL A 571 14.14 -34.60 13.44
C VAL A 571 13.76 -34.24 12.00
N THR A 572 12.48 -34.35 11.66
CA THR A 572 11.96 -33.90 10.37
C THR A 572 11.32 -32.51 10.52
N PRO A 573 11.81 -31.48 9.81
CA PRO A 573 11.17 -30.17 9.85
C PRO A 573 9.91 -30.17 9.00
N ARG A 574 8.83 -29.63 9.55
CA ARG A 574 7.57 -29.41 8.85
C ARG A 574 7.23 -27.93 8.86
N VAL A 575 7.27 -27.29 7.70
CA VAL A 575 6.90 -25.88 7.59
C VAL A 575 5.42 -25.73 7.34
N VAL A 576 4.73 -24.98 8.21
CA VAL A 576 3.29 -24.70 8.10
C VAL A 576 3.10 -23.20 7.87
N TYR A 577 2.47 -22.84 6.77
CA TYR A 577 2.09 -21.45 6.54
C TYR A 577 0.79 -21.12 7.26
N ARG A 578 0.78 -20.00 7.98
CA ARG A 578 -0.40 -19.47 8.65
C ARG A 578 -0.83 -18.19 7.92
N SER A 579 -2.11 -18.14 7.55
CA SER A 579 -2.77 -17.03 6.83
C SER A 579 -3.83 -16.39 7.68
#